data_AF-A0A5Y3XBA8-F1
#
_entry.id   AF-A0A5Y3XBA8-F1
#
_cell.length_a   1.000
_cell.length_b   1.000
_cell.length_c   1.000
_cell.angle_alpha   90.00
_cell.angle_beta   90.00
_cell.angle_gamma   90.00
#
_symmetry.space_group_name_H-M   'P 1'
#
loop_
_entity.id
_entity.type
_entity.pdbx_description
1 polymer ?
#
loop_
_entity_poly.entity_id
_entity_poly.type
_entity_poly.pdbx_seq_one_letter_code
_entity_poly.pdbx_strand_id
1 'polypeptide(L)'
;MLAPEIAGDKRVLSFYLTDKQQPRQFFKTYFQRLHIATVTKNGVDYLYPLPAAVPRQFTFTYQPRYRSVSYLSSVLLGAVNNGTFSNTVQTLDYTGTSVAPGDSTASRRVSMADNADILVYMGTRADIDKVRRLLPEIDVPAQEVTVSGYVLEVQHTAHNGSGLQLIADLFKSRLNISIGARLDGGNILSFHTNALNAFYNLIRDDSRFRVVSNPRLTAVSGSSAQFSVGQEVPVLGAVTYQDNKPVQSVTYRNSGAIFTVKPFIYNDVINLDIEQQLSNFIKTTTGVNDSPTLIKRDIKTQVSVKDGEIIVLGGLASSKASYTSTAFSWLPVVSGHTDDSDKTDIIVVLQAKRVR
;
A
#
# COMPACT_ATOMS: atom_id res chain seq x y z
N MET A 1 21.83 -46.35 37.46
CA MET A 1 22.11 -44.92 37.73
C MET A 1 21.16 -44.07 36.91
N LEU A 2 20.65 -42.97 37.50
CA LEU A 2 19.68 -42.07 36.88
C LEU A 2 20.42 -40.85 36.33
N ALA A 3 20.07 -40.41 35.12
CA ALA A 3 20.50 -39.11 34.62
C ALA A 3 19.86 -37.97 35.45
N PRO A 4 20.53 -36.80 35.61
CA PRO A 4 20.03 -35.70 36.44
C PRO A 4 18.59 -35.27 36.10
N GLU A 5 18.22 -35.37 34.82
CA GLU A 5 16.92 -34.97 34.28
C GLU A 5 15.76 -35.85 34.79
N ILE A 6 16.04 -37.10 35.18
CA ILE A 6 15.04 -38.03 35.73
C ILE A 6 15.26 -38.33 37.22
N ALA A 7 16.41 -37.96 37.77
CA ALA A 7 16.75 -38.17 39.17
C ALA A 7 15.83 -37.40 40.14
N GLY A 8 15.19 -36.32 39.67
CA GLY A 8 14.24 -35.52 40.45
C GLY A 8 12.78 -35.96 40.36
N ASP A 9 12.45 -37.01 39.59
CA ASP A 9 11.08 -37.48 39.42
C ASP A 9 10.59 -38.21 40.70
N LYS A 10 9.63 -37.61 41.40
CA LYS A 10 9.09 -38.12 42.68
C LYS A 10 7.84 -38.98 42.53
N ARG A 11 7.43 -39.32 41.30
CA ARG A 11 6.21 -40.12 41.09
C ARG A 11 6.39 -41.51 41.70
N VAL A 12 5.45 -41.89 42.57
CA VAL A 12 5.40 -43.23 43.14
C VAL A 12 4.80 -44.18 42.11
N LEU A 13 5.50 -45.27 41.84
CA LEU A 13 5.08 -46.31 40.91
C LEU A 13 4.91 -47.62 41.67
N SER A 14 3.79 -48.30 41.44
CA SER A 14 3.51 -49.63 42.00
C SER A 14 3.44 -50.65 40.88
N PHE A 15 4.14 -51.76 41.03
CA PHE A 15 4.22 -52.82 40.04
C PHE A 15 3.77 -54.13 40.65
N TYR A 16 2.98 -54.90 39.91
CA TYR A 16 2.65 -56.29 40.23
C TYR A 16 3.23 -57.18 39.15
N LEU A 17 4.16 -58.06 39.53
CA LEU A 17 4.83 -58.99 38.63
C LEU A 17 4.36 -60.41 38.95
N THR A 18 4.06 -61.19 37.91
CA THR A 18 3.75 -62.62 38.04
C THR A 18 5.01 -63.46 37.83
N ASP A 19 5.06 -64.69 38.36
CA ASP A 19 6.20 -65.61 38.22
C ASP A 19 6.59 -65.94 36.77
N LYS A 20 5.68 -65.71 35.81
CA LYS A 20 5.93 -65.91 34.37
C LYS A 20 6.67 -64.75 33.70
N GLN A 21 6.82 -63.60 34.37
CA GLN A 21 7.44 -62.39 33.79
C GLN A 21 8.89 -62.26 34.20
N GLN A 22 9.77 -61.93 33.25
CA GLN A 22 11.15 -61.57 33.55
C GLN A 22 11.22 -60.11 34.03
N PRO A 23 11.55 -59.82 35.30
CA PRO A 23 11.44 -58.47 35.86
C PRO A 23 12.26 -57.42 35.10
N ARG A 24 13.47 -57.80 34.67
CA ARG A 24 14.35 -56.88 33.93
C ARG A 24 13.77 -56.44 32.59
N GLN A 25 13.14 -57.34 31.83
CA GLN A 25 12.54 -57.00 30.54
C GLN A 25 11.27 -56.18 30.70
N PHE A 26 10.49 -56.46 31.75
CA PHE A 26 9.35 -55.65 32.14
C PHE A 26 9.76 -54.18 32.38
N PHE A 27 10.77 -53.94 33.23
CA PHE A 27 11.23 -52.59 33.53
C PHE A 27 11.82 -51.88 32.31
N LYS A 28 12.63 -52.57 31.49
CA LYS A 28 13.14 -51.99 30.23
C LYS A 28 12.01 -51.53 29.30
N THR A 29 10.98 -52.36 29.13
CA THR A 29 9.82 -52.04 28.31
C THR A 29 9.01 -50.88 28.89
N TYR A 30 8.82 -50.87 30.21
CA TYR A 30 8.14 -49.80 30.93
C TYR A 30 8.85 -48.46 30.76
N PHE A 31 10.17 -48.40 30.98
CA PHE A 31 10.95 -47.17 30.81
C PHE A 31 10.96 -46.70 29.36
N GLN A 32 11.06 -47.59 28.38
CA GLN A 32 10.95 -47.22 26.96
C GLN A 32 9.62 -46.54 26.64
N ARG A 33 8.50 -47.02 27.20
CA ARG A 33 7.18 -46.38 27.03
C ARG A 33 7.10 -45.00 27.67
N LEU A 34 7.90 -44.74 28.70
CA LEU A 34 8.05 -43.42 29.31
C LEU A 34 9.07 -42.53 28.59
N HIS A 35 9.54 -42.91 27.41
CA HIS A 35 10.64 -42.24 26.71
C HIS A 35 11.92 -42.16 27.54
N ILE A 36 12.24 -43.23 28.27
CA ILE A 36 13.48 -43.40 29.04
C ILE A 36 14.23 -44.61 28.46
N ALA A 37 15.43 -44.38 27.96
CA ALA A 37 16.31 -45.44 27.49
C ALA A 37 17.03 -46.11 28.67
N THR A 38 17.38 -47.39 28.50
CA THR A 38 18.18 -48.16 29.45
C THR A 38 19.42 -48.72 28.76
N VAL A 39 20.62 -48.32 29.19
CA VAL A 39 21.90 -48.85 28.70
C VAL A 39 22.62 -49.58 29.83
N THR A 40 23.04 -50.82 29.59
CA THR A 40 23.80 -51.61 30.56
C THR A 40 25.28 -51.44 30.31
N LYS A 41 26.05 -50.99 31.31
CA LYS A 41 27.52 -50.95 31.27
C LYS A 41 28.08 -51.57 32.54
N ASN A 42 28.97 -52.56 32.39
CA ASN A 42 29.60 -53.28 33.50
C ASN A 42 28.58 -53.80 34.55
N GLY A 43 27.43 -54.30 34.08
CA GLY A 43 26.37 -54.82 34.96
C GLY A 43 25.45 -53.76 35.59
N VAL A 44 25.69 -52.47 35.37
CA VAL A 44 24.85 -51.37 35.87
C VAL A 44 23.95 -50.83 34.76
N ASP A 45 22.65 -50.73 35.02
CA ASP A 45 21.69 -50.12 34.10
C ASP A 45 21.65 -48.59 34.31
N TYR A 46 21.92 -47.84 33.25
CA TYR A 46 21.86 -46.38 33.18
C TYR A 46 20.56 -45.98 32.50
N LEU A 47 19.77 -45.15 33.17
CA LEU A 47 18.50 -44.64 32.68
C LEU A 47 18.65 -43.17 32.30
N TYR A 48 18.20 -42.80 31.11
CA TYR A 48 18.27 -41.43 30.60
C TYR A 48 17.09 -41.14 29.65
N PRO A 49 16.64 -39.88 29.52
CA PRO A 49 15.59 -39.53 28.57
C PRO A 49 16.01 -39.93 27.14
N LEU A 50 15.11 -40.55 26.40
CA LEU A 50 15.24 -40.68 24.95
C LEU A 50 15.12 -39.27 24.37
N PRO A 51 16.18 -38.68 23.78
CA PRO A 51 16.05 -37.39 23.14
C PRO A 51 14.99 -37.50 22.05
N ALA A 52 14.10 -36.50 21.97
CA ALA A 52 13.16 -36.43 20.86
C ALA A 52 13.94 -36.51 19.55
N ALA A 53 13.52 -37.39 18.64
CA ALA A 53 14.17 -37.51 17.35
C ALA A 53 14.04 -36.16 16.63
N VAL A 54 15.15 -35.42 16.50
CA VAL A 54 15.17 -34.20 15.69
C VAL A 54 14.90 -34.65 14.26
N PRO A 55 13.78 -34.20 13.64
CA PRO A 55 13.46 -34.64 12.29
C PRO A 55 14.58 -34.20 11.35
N ARG A 56 15.01 -35.10 10.46
CA ARG A 56 16.02 -34.77 9.44
C ARG A 56 15.50 -33.61 8.59
N GLN A 57 16.31 -32.55 8.53
CA GLN A 57 16.02 -31.39 7.69
C GLN A 57 16.65 -31.58 6.30
N PHE A 58 15.99 -31.02 5.31
CA PHE A 58 16.39 -31.02 3.91
C PHE A 58 16.23 -29.60 3.37
N THR A 59 17.02 -29.27 2.35
CA THR A 59 16.96 -27.97 1.68
C THR A 59 16.21 -28.12 0.36
N PHE A 60 15.33 -27.17 0.09
CA PHE A 60 14.65 -27.01 -1.19
C PHE A 60 14.89 -25.58 -1.68
N THR A 61 15.22 -25.44 -2.97
CA THR A 61 15.43 -24.15 -3.62
C THR A 61 14.47 -24.00 -4.79
N TYR A 62 14.01 -22.78 -5.01
CA TYR A 62 13.12 -22.42 -6.11
C TYR A 62 13.43 -21.01 -6.59
N GLN A 63 13.62 -20.82 -7.89
CA GLN A 63 13.76 -19.50 -8.49
C GLN A 63 12.38 -19.03 -8.96
N PRO A 64 11.82 -17.96 -8.36
CA PRO A 64 10.50 -17.46 -8.76
C PRO A 64 10.44 -16.97 -10.19
N ARG A 65 9.28 -17.13 -10.82
CA ARG A 65 9.01 -16.72 -12.20
C ARG A 65 8.27 -15.38 -12.28
N TYR A 66 7.36 -15.11 -11.35
CA TYR A 66 6.46 -13.97 -11.42
C TYR A 66 6.36 -13.18 -10.11
N ARG A 67 6.45 -13.86 -8.96
CA ARG A 67 6.25 -13.24 -7.64
C ARG A 67 7.57 -13.13 -6.87
N SER A 68 7.70 -12.11 -6.03
CA SER A 68 8.89 -11.95 -5.19
C SER A 68 9.05 -13.08 -4.17
N VAL A 69 10.29 -13.37 -3.77
CA VAL A 69 10.57 -14.33 -2.69
C VAL A 69 9.84 -13.93 -1.40
N SER A 70 9.80 -12.65 -1.07
CA SER A 70 9.06 -12.12 0.09
C SER A 70 7.58 -12.50 0.04
N TYR A 71 6.91 -12.28 -1.09
CA TYR A 71 5.51 -12.67 -1.29
C TYR A 71 5.34 -14.19 -1.12
N LEU A 72 6.12 -14.99 -1.85
CA LEU A 72 6.00 -16.45 -1.83
C LEU A 72 6.24 -17.03 -0.43
N SER A 73 7.29 -16.57 0.26
CA SER A 73 7.58 -17.00 1.63
C SER A 73 6.46 -16.64 2.61
N SER A 74 5.83 -15.47 2.44
CA SER A 74 4.74 -15.03 3.33
C SER A 74 3.49 -15.89 3.17
N VAL A 75 3.16 -16.29 1.94
CA VAL A 75 2.00 -17.15 1.63
C VAL A 75 2.27 -18.59 2.09
N LEU A 76 3.48 -19.10 1.86
CA LEU A 76 3.83 -20.47 2.20
C LEU A 76 4.05 -20.71 3.69
N LEU A 77 4.29 -19.66 4.48
CA LEU A 77 4.56 -19.77 5.92
C LEU A 77 3.44 -20.50 6.67
N GLY A 78 2.18 -20.28 6.28
CA GLY A 78 1.03 -20.96 6.90
C GLY A 78 0.87 -22.43 6.51
N ALA A 79 1.56 -22.89 5.46
CA ALA A 79 1.46 -24.28 4.98
C ALA A 79 2.47 -25.23 5.63
N VAL A 80 3.51 -24.69 6.27
CA VAL A 80 4.65 -25.43 6.82
C VAL A 80 4.75 -25.24 8.33
N ASN A 81 5.14 -26.30 9.04
CA ASN A 81 5.19 -26.27 10.52
C ASN A 81 6.61 -26.41 11.07
N ASN A 82 7.53 -27.03 10.32
CA ASN A 82 8.84 -27.44 10.84
C ASN A 82 9.96 -27.05 9.86
N GLY A 83 10.09 -25.75 9.60
CA GLY A 83 11.14 -25.23 8.74
C GLY A 83 11.21 -23.73 8.70
N THR A 84 12.17 -23.23 7.93
CA THR A 84 12.46 -21.80 7.77
C THR A 84 12.60 -21.44 6.31
N PHE A 85 12.14 -20.24 5.96
CA PHE A 85 12.47 -19.60 4.69
C PHE A 85 13.68 -18.69 4.88
N SER A 86 14.63 -18.76 3.96
CA SER A 86 15.68 -17.74 3.84
C SER A 86 15.30 -16.79 2.72
N ASN A 87 15.02 -15.54 3.08
CA ASN A 87 14.63 -14.47 2.17
C ASN A 87 15.60 -13.27 2.22
N THR A 88 16.67 -13.36 3.02
CA THR A 88 17.64 -12.28 3.19
C THR A 88 18.85 -12.47 2.29
N VAL A 89 19.09 -11.50 1.41
CA VAL A 89 20.42 -11.30 0.83
C VAL A 89 21.13 -10.25 1.67
N GLN A 90 22.26 -10.60 2.29
CA GLN A 90 23.10 -9.60 2.94
C GLN A 90 23.83 -8.81 1.85
N THR A 91 23.36 -7.59 1.57
CA THR A 91 24.12 -6.64 0.76
C THR A 91 25.09 -5.90 1.67
N LEU A 92 26.38 -6.01 1.37
CA LEU A 92 27.42 -5.24 2.04
C LEU A 92 27.50 -3.88 1.35
N ASP A 93 26.85 -2.87 1.92
CA ASP A 93 27.03 -1.49 1.48
C ASP A 93 28.39 -0.98 1.99
N TYR A 94 29.40 -1.00 1.11
CA TYR A 94 30.67 -0.30 1.36
C TYR A 94 30.50 1.17 1.00
N THR A 95 29.76 1.93 1.81
CA THR A 95 29.90 3.39 1.80
C THR A 95 31.27 3.72 2.38
N GLY A 96 32.26 3.86 1.50
CA GLY A 96 33.58 4.38 1.82
C GLY A 96 33.50 5.84 2.21
N THR A 97 33.09 6.14 3.44
CA THR A 97 33.59 7.33 4.11
C THR A 97 35.06 7.04 4.42
N SER A 98 35.97 7.85 3.90
CA SER A 98 37.39 7.80 4.24
C SER A 98 37.54 8.04 5.74
N VAL A 99 37.62 6.95 6.50
CA VAL A 99 37.96 7.01 7.92
C VAL A 99 39.48 7.15 7.99
N ALA A 100 39.96 8.20 8.64
CA ALA A 100 41.38 8.41 8.88
C ALA A 100 41.99 7.19 9.62
N PRO A 101 43.28 6.88 9.41
CA PRO A 101 43.91 5.72 10.06
C PRO A 101 43.88 5.91 11.58
N GLY A 102 43.01 5.19 12.29
CA GLY A 102 42.91 5.24 13.75
C GLY A 102 41.51 5.15 14.36
N ASP A 103 40.45 5.30 13.57
CA ASP A 103 39.07 5.22 14.09
C ASP A 103 38.40 3.90 13.66
N SER A 104 38.27 2.96 14.60
CA SER A 104 37.74 1.61 14.36
C SER A 104 36.22 1.52 14.43
N THR A 105 35.51 2.66 14.37
CA THR A 105 34.04 2.69 14.35
C THR A 105 33.47 2.79 12.93
N ALA A 106 33.97 1.93 12.02
CA ALA A 106 33.28 1.66 10.75
C ALA A 106 31.94 0.97 11.08
N SER A 107 30.89 1.78 11.16
CA SER A 107 29.52 1.32 11.39
C SER A 107 29.08 0.51 10.17
N ARG A 108 29.30 -0.81 10.23
CA ARG A 108 28.86 -1.77 9.21
C ARG A 108 27.34 -1.79 9.17
N ARG A 109 26.74 -0.98 8.29
CA ARG A 109 25.29 -1.01 8.04
C ARG A 109 25.00 -2.22 7.16
N VAL A 110 24.47 -3.28 7.76
CA VAL A 110 23.90 -4.40 7.00
C VAL A 110 22.49 -3.97 6.58
N SER A 111 22.34 -3.55 5.33
CA SER A 111 21.01 -3.41 4.73
C SER A 111 20.45 -4.81 4.50
N MET A 112 19.32 -5.13 5.13
CA MET A 112 18.58 -6.36 4.83
C MET A 112 17.77 -6.09 3.56
N ALA A 113 18.22 -6.61 2.42
CA ALA A 113 17.46 -6.52 1.19
C ALA A 113 16.43 -7.66 1.14
N ASP A 114 15.13 -7.32 1.07
CA ASP A 114 14.01 -8.24 0.87
C ASP A 114 13.94 -8.84 -0.56
N ASN A 115 14.98 -8.63 -1.36
CA ASN A 115 15.05 -8.95 -2.79
C ASN A 115 15.99 -10.14 -3.04
N ALA A 116 15.66 -11.30 -2.47
CA ALA A 116 16.30 -12.56 -2.89
C ALA A 116 15.73 -13.01 -4.24
N ASP A 117 16.59 -13.51 -5.12
CA ASP A 117 16.19 -14.09 -6.42
C ASP A 117 15.86 -15.60 -6.33
N ILE A 118 16.25 -16.24 -5.22
CA ILE A 118 16.04 -17.67 -4.98
C ILE A 118 15.35 -17.83 -3.62
N LEU A 119 14.19 -18.48 -3.62
CA LEU A 119 13.53 -18.96 -2.43
C LEU A 119 14.26 -20.19 -1.91
N VAL A 120 14.73 -20.15 -0.67
CA VAL A 120 15.32 -21.31 0.01
C VAL A 120 14.43 -21.69 1.18
N TYR A 121 14.00 -22.95 1.23
CA TYR A 121 13.26 -23.52 2.34
C TYR A 121 14.06 -24.67 2.97
N MET A 122 14.23 -24.65 4.29
CA MET A 122 14.88 -25.71 5.05
C MET A 122 13.87 -26.35 6.00
N GLY A 123 13.58 -27.65 5.83
CA GLY A 123 12.57 -28.32 6.65
C GLY A 123 12.44 -29.82 6.37
N THR A 124 11.35 -30.42 6.86
CA THR A 124 11.09 -31.85 6.64
C THR A 124 10.70 -32.15 5.18
N ARG A 125 10.85 -33.40 4.72
CA ARG A 125 10.38 -33.82 3.37
C ARG A 125 8.90 -33.55 3.16
N ALA A 126 8.08 -33.82 4.18
CA ALA A 126 6.64 -33.60 4.13
C ALA A 126 6.28 -32.13 3.89
N ASP A 127 7.00 -31.19 4.51
CA ASP A 127 6.78 -29.76 4.28
C ASP A 127 7.30 -29.30 2.92
N ILE A 128 8.45 -29.82 2.46
CA ILE A 128 8.96 -29.57 1.10
C ILE A 128 7.94 -30.02 0.05
N ASP A 129 7.30 -31.17 0.23
CA ASP A 129 6.28 -31.67 -0.70
C ASP A 129 5.00 -30.80 -0.70
N LYS A 130 4.69 -30.11 0.41
CA LYS A 130 3.63 -29.08 0.40
C LYS A 130 4.06 -27.84 -0.36
N VAL A 131 5.26 -27.31 -0.08
CA VAL A 131 5.82 -26.15 -0.77
C VAL A 131 5.85 -26.38 -2.28
N ARG A 132 6.37 -27.54 -2.71
CA ARG A 132 6.46 -27.91 -4.14
C ARG A 132 5.09 -27.95 -4.83
N ARG A 133 4.05 -28.40 -4.13
CA ARG A 133 2.68 -28.45 -4.67
C ARG A 133 2.01 -27.08 -4.75
N LEU A 134 2.29 -26.20 -3.77
CA LEU A 134 1.67 -24.88 -3.71
C LEU A 134 2.33 -23.86 -4.64
N LEU A 135 3.65 -23.96 -4.85
CA LEU A 135 4.41 -22.97 -5.62
C LEU A 135 3.82 -22.65 -7.01
N PRO A 136 3.45 -23.63 -7.86
CA PRO A 136 2.85 -23.33 -9.17
C PRO A 136 1.51 -22.60 -9.10
N GLU A 137 0.76 -22.77 -8.01
CA GLU A 137 -0.56 -22.15 -7.81
C GLU A 137 -0.44 -20.69 -7.33
N ILE A 138 0.68 -20.33 -6.70
CA ILE A 138 0.88 -18.99 -6.09
C ILE A 138 1.92 -18.14 -6.84
N ASP A 139 2.87 -18.75 -7.53
CA ASP A 139 3.82 -18.06 -8.41
C ASP A 139 3.21 -17.90 -9.80
N VAL A 140 2.17 -17.07 -9.86
CA VAL A 140 1.44 -16.70 -11.06
C VAL A 140 1.68 -15.22 -11.39
N PRO A 141 1.52 -14.81 -12.66
CA PRO A 141 1.64 -13.40 -13.06
C PRO A 141 0.81 -12.48 -12.17
N ALA A 142 1.42 -11.39 -11.69
CA ALA A 142 0.70 -10.39 -10.93
C ALA A 142 -0.31 -9.68 -11.84
N GLN A 143 -1.53 -9.47 -11.33
CA GLN A 143 -2.52 -8.67 -12.07
C GLN A 143 -2.14 -7.20 -12.05
N GLU A 144 -2.34 -6.54 -13.18
CA GLU A 144 -2.08 -5.11 -13.37
C GLU A 144 -3.36 -4.38 -13.81
N VAL A 145 -3.42 -3.11 -13.48
CA VAL A 145 -4.50 -2.21 -13.90
C VAL A 145 -3.91 -0.89 -14.38
N THR A 146 -4.41 -0.42 -15.52
CA THR A 146 -4.22 0.94 -15.97
C THR A 146 -5.35 1.81 -15.43
N VAL A 147 -5.00 2.85 -14.69
CA VAL A 147 -5.91 3.88 -14.22
C VAL A 147 -5.65 5.14 -15.03
N SER A 148 -6.67 5.60 -15.72
CA SER A 148 -6.63 6.82 -16.54
C SER A 148 -7.73 7.77 -16.09
N GLY A 149 -7.54 9.07 -16.21
CA GLY A 149 -8.59 9.99 -15.84
C GLY A 149 -8.37 11.42 -16.29
N TYR A 150 -9.36 12.26 -16.00
CA TYR A 150 -9.37 13.69 -16.28
C TYR A 150 -9.70 14.44 -14.99
N VAL A 151 -8.89 15.45 -14.68
CA VAL A 151 -9.24 16.45 -13.66
C VAL A 151 -9.84 17.63 -14.38
N LEU A 152 -11.08 17.95 -14.05
CA LEU A 152 -11.88 19.00 -14.67
C LEU A 152 -12.11 20.11 -13.65
N GLU A 153 -12.01 21.33 -14.14
CA GLU A 153 -12.55 22.50 -13.48
C GLU A 153 -13.90 22.83 -14.13
N VAL A 154 -14.95 22.95 -13.30
CA VAL A 154 -16.30 23.24 -13.74
C VAL A 154 -16.73 24.59 -13.19
N GLN A 155 -16.94 25.54 -14.10
CA GLN A 155 -17.42 26.87 -13.76
C GLN A 155 -18.95 26.88 -13.82
N HIS A 156 -19.58 27.32 -12.74
CA HIS A 156 -21.04 27.45 -12.67
C HIS A 156 -21.46 28.66 -11.82
N THR A 157 -22.58 29.25 -12.20
CA THR A 157 -23.24 30.30 -11.42
C THR A 157 -24.13 29.68 -10.34
N ALA A 158 -24.44 30.41 -9.27
CA ALA A 158 -25.28 29.92 -8.17
C ALA A 158 -26.64 29.30 -8.58
N HIS A 159 -27.17 29.67 -9.77
CA HIS A 159 -28.44 29.16 -10.30
C HIS A 159 -28.35 27.82 -11.07
N ASN A 160 -27.15 27.30 -11.35
CA ASN A 160 -26.93 26.19 -12.30
C ASN A 160 -26.73 24.79 -11.67
N GLY A 161 -26.90 24.62 -10.35
CA GLY A 161 -26.64 23.35 -9.66
C GLY A 161 -25.14 23.02 -9.51
N SER A 162 -24.79 21.93 -8.84
CA SER A 162 -23.36 21.55 -8.64
C SER A 162 -22.73 21.02 -9.93
N GLY A 163 -21.40 21.10 -10.06
CA GLY A 163 -20.69 20.57 -11.22
C GLY A 163 -20.95 19.07 -11.46
N LEU A 164 -21.21 18.30 -10.38
CA LEU A 164 -21.58 16.89 -10.48
C LEU A 164 -22.97 16.68 -11.12
N GLN A 165 -23.93 17.57 -10.83
CA GLN A 165 -25.26 17.57 -11.47
C GLN A 165 -25.15 17.93 -12.95
N LEU A 166 -24.33 18.93 -13.29
CA LEU A 166 -24.06 19.31 -14.69
C LEU A 166 -23.50 18.13 -15.50
N ILE A 167 -22.57 17.36 -14.93
CA ILE A 167 -22.07 16.13 -15.57
C ILE A 167 -23.20 15.11 -15.72
N ALA A 168 -24.00 14.86 -14.67
CA ALA A 168 -25.10 13.91 -14.75
C ALA A 168 -26.10 14.28 -15.87
N ASP A 169 -26.45 15.56 -16.01
CA ASP A 169 -27.38 16.04 -17.03
C ASP A 169 -26.80 15.95 -18.45
N LEU A 170 -25.51 16.21 -18.61
CA LEU A 170 -24.80 15.96 -19.88
C LEU A 170 -24.88 14.49 -20.29
N PHE A 171 -24.60 13.57 -19.37
CA PHE A 171 -24.68 12.13 -19.64
C PHE A 171 -26.11 11.68 -20.01
N LYS A 172 -27.14 12.17 -19.29
CA LYS A 172 -28.55 11.86 -19.60
C LYS A 172 -28.95 12.36 -21.00
N SER A 173 -28.67 13.64 -21.27
CA SER A 173 -29.21 14.34 -22.44
C SER A 173 -28.51 13.99 -23.76
N ARG A 174 -27.26 13.51 -23.71
CA ARG A 174 -26.42 13.33 -24.91
C ARG A 174 -26.05 11.88 -25.21
N LEU A 175 -26.13 10.99 -24.22
CA LEU A 175 -25.67 9.60 -24.38
C LEU A 175 -26.77 8.54 -24.17
N ASN A 176 -27.98 8.92 -23.74
CA ASN A 176 -29.13 8.03 -23.50
C ASN A 176 -28.77 6.80 -22.61
N ILE A 177 -27.91 7.00 -21.62
CA ILE A 177 -27.39 5.93 -20.75
C ILE A 177 -28.27 5.79 -19.52
N SER A 178 -28.67 4.55 -19.19
CA SER A 178 -29.37 4.23 -17.94
C SER A 178 -28.43 4.46 -16.75
N ILE A 179 -28.75 5.44 -15.90
CA ILE A 179 -27.95 5.80 -14.73
C ILE A 179 -28.29 4.88 -13.57
N GLY A 180 -27.35 4.02 -13.19
CA GLY A 180 -27.35 3.36 -11.89
C GLY A 180 -26.63 4.22 -10.87
N ALA A 181 -27.25 5.29 -10.39
CA ALA A 181 -26.64 6.15 -9.37
C ALA A 181 -26.60 5.40 -8.03
N ARG A 182 -25.42 4.87 -7.66
CA ARG A 182 -25.15 4.49 -6.27
C ARG A 182 -24.80 5.76 -5.50
N LEU A 183 -25.80 6.34 -4.84
CA LEU A 183 -25.59 7.44 -3.90
C LEU A 183 -25.12 6.86 -2.57
N ASP A 184 -23.86 6.44 -2.50
CA ASP A 184 -23.19 6.11 -1.25
C ASP A 184 -22.54 7.40 -0.70
N GLY A 185 -23.25 8.12 0.17
CA GLY A 185 -22.67 9.23 0.94
C GLY A 185 -22.35 10.54 0.19
N GLY A 186 -22.90 10.79 -1.00
CA GLY A 186 -23.16 12.16 -1.49
C GLY A 186 -22.19 12.80 -2.51
N ASN A 187 -21.09 12.17 -2.93
CA ASN A 187 -20.09 12.81 -3.81
C ASN A 187 -19.57 11.97 -5.01
N ILE A 188 -20.16 10.81 -5.29
CA ILE A 188 -19.65 9.87 -6.32
C ILE A 188 -20.76 9.47 -7.31
N LEU A 189 -20.45 9.48 -8.61
CA LEU A 189 -21.28 8.88 -9.67
C LEU A 189 -20.47 7.81 -10.41
N SER A 190 -21.07 6.67 -10.74
CA SER A 190 -20.43 5.64 -11.57
C SER A 190 -21.27 5.28 -12.80
N PHE A 191 -20.58 4.94 -13.89
CA PHE A 191 -21.19 4.70 -15.20
C PHE A 191 -20.63 3.42 -15.84
N HIS A 192 -21.54 2.53 -16.27
CA HIS A 192 -21.20 1.33 -17.02
C HIS A 192 -21.15 1.64 -18.52
N THR A 193 -20.03 2.20 -18.99
CA THR A 193 -19.81 2.52 -20.41
C THR A 193 -18.33 2.38 -20.76
N ASN A 194 -18.02 1.90 -21.96
CA ASN A 194 -16.64 1.70 -22.41
C ASN A 194 -16.00 2.96 -23.04
N ALA A 195 -16.66 4.12 -23.02
CA ALA A 195 -16.29 5.25 -23.87
C ALA A 195 -15.84 6.50 -23.09
N LEU A 196 -14.71 6.40 -22.38
CA LEU A 196 -14.03 7.58 -21.81
C LEU A 196 -13.75 8.67 -22.89
N ASN A 197 -13.53 8.24 -24.13
CA ASN A 197 -13.34 9.14 -25.28
C ASN A 197 -14.63 9.88 -25.68
N ALA A 198 -15.81 9.25 -25.53
CA ALA A 198 -17.09 9.92 -25.78
C ALA A 198 -17.36 10.97 -24.71
N PHE A 199 -16.98 10.70 -23.46
CA PHE A 199 -17.03 11.69 -22.38
C PHE A 199 -16.12 12.89 -22.67
N TYR A 200 -14.87 12.65 -23.06
CA TYR A 200 -13.94 13.73 -23.38
C TYR A 200 -14.46 14.64 -24.51
N ASN A 201 -14.97 14.06 -25.59
CA ASN A 201 -15.55 14.84 -26.69
C ASN A 201 -16.76 15.66 -26.22
N LEU A 202 -17.58 15.12 -25.33
CA LEU A 202 -18.77 15.79 -24.81
C LEU A 202 -18.43 17.02 -23.96
N ILE A 203 -17.42 16.94 -23.09
CA ILE A 203 -17.01 18.06 -22.25
C ILE A 203 -16.16 19.09 -23.00
N ARG A 204 -15.47 18.67 -24.07
CA ARG A 204 -14.59 19.57 -24.84
C ARG A 204 -15.37 20.67 -25.55
N ASP A 205 -16.59 20.37 -25.96
CA ASP A 205 -17.43 21.29 -26.72
C ASP A 205 -18.29 22.21 -25.81
N ASP A 206 -18.19 22.06 -24.47
CA ASP A 206 -18.92 22.85 -23.48
C ASP A 206 -17.96 23.78 -22.71
N SER A 207 -18.13 25.09 -22.87
CA SER A 207 -17.24 26.11 -22.29
C SER A 207 -17.22 26.15 -20.76
N ARG A 208 -18.15 25.47 -20.09
CA ARG A 208 -18.20 25.37 -18.62
C ARG A 208 -17.16 24.41 -18.06
N PHE A 209 -16.61 23.52 -18.89
CA PHE A 209 -15.67 22.48 -18.48
C PHE A 209 -14.28 22.81 -19.00
N ARG A 210 -13.29 22.82 -18.09
CA ARG A 210 -11.88 22.99 -18.44
C ARG A 210 -11.07 21.81 -17.94
N VAL A 211 -10.42 21.09 -18.84
CA VAL A 211 -9.48 20.03 -18.47
C VAL A 211 -8.22 20.64 -17.87
N VAL A 212 -7.90 20.25 -16.65
CA VAL A 212 -6.71 20.70 -15.91
C VAL A 212 -5.56 19.71 -16.04
N SER A 213 -5.86 18.42 -16.00
CA SER A 213 -4.88 17.35 -16.20
C SER A 213 -5.53 16.06 -16.70
N ASN A 214 -4.74 15.20 -17.33
CA ASN A 214 -5.13 13.86 -17.79
C ASN A 214 -4.09 12.83 -17.33
N PRO A 215 -4.09 12.41 -16.05
CA PRO A 215 -3.16 11.41 -15.57
C PRO A 215 -3.49 10.01 -16.14
N ARG A 216 -2.44 9.27 -16.51
CA ARG A 216 -2.53 7.86 -16.90
C ARG A 216 -1.37 7.09 -16.28
N LEU A 217 -1.70 6.03 -15.55
CA LEU A 217 -0.74 5.24 -14.81
C LEU A 217 -1.11 3.76 -14.83
N THR A 218 -0.12 2.87 -14.89
CA THR A 218 -0.32 1.42 -14.72
C THR A 218 0.33 0.99 -13.42
N ALA A 219 -0.37 0.15 -12.66
CA ALA A 219 0.08 -0.34 -11.36
C ALA A 219 -0.25 -1.83 -11.18
N VAL A 220 0.66 -2.54 -10.51
CA VAL A 220 0.48 -3.93 -10.08
C VAL A 220 -0.44 -3.98 -8.85
N SER A 221 -1.31 -4.97 -8.76
CA SER A 221 -2.18 -5.19 -7.59
C SER A 221 -1.37 -5.25 -6.28
N GLY A 222 -1.74 -4.41 -5.32
CA GLY A 222 -1.10 -4.25 -4.01
C GLY A 222 0.02 -3.20 -3.97
N SER A 223 0.53 -2.76 -5.11
CA SER A 223 1.65 -1.80 -5.21
C SER A 223 1.15 -0.39 -5.50
N SER A 224 1.70 0.59 -4.79
CA SER A 224 1.42 2.00 -5.07
C SER A 224 2.20 2.45 -6.31
N ALA A 225 1.58 3.27 -7.14
CA ALA A 225 2.24 3.96 -8.22
C ALA A 225 1.85 5.44 -8.21
N GLN A 226 2.79 6.29 -8.60
CA GLN A 226 2.63 7.75 -8.56
C GLN A 226 3.11 8.40 -9.85
N PHE A 227 2.35 9.39 -10.30
CA PHE A 227 2.73 10.34 -11.33
C PHE A 227 2.74 11.74 -10.72
N SER A 228 3.83 12.49 -10.93
CA SER A 228 3.98 13.85 -10.41
C SER A 228 4.57 14.74 -11.49
N VAL A 229 3.91 15.84 -11.80
CA VAL A 229 4.38 16.88 -12.71
C VAL A 229 4.21 18.23 -12.06
N GLY A 230 5.28 19.01 -11.99
CA GLY A 230 5.25 20.24 -11.23
C GLY A 230 6.58 20.95 -11.13
N GLN A 231 6.67 21.79 -10.10
CA GLN A 231 7.84 22.57 -9.76
C GLN A 231 8.10 22.48 -8.26
N GLU A 232 9.37 22.47 -7.91
CA GLU A 232 9.84 22.51 -6.53
C GLU A 232 10.26 23.95 -6.22
N VAL A 233 9.59 24.58 -5.25
CA VAL A 233 9.81 26.00 -4.92
C VAL A 233 10.52 26.11 -3.58
N PRO A 234 11.63 26.87 -3.50
CA PRO A 234 12.29 27.15 -2.23
C PRO A 234 11.41 28.07 -1.38
N VAL A 235 11.19 27.67 -0.13
CA VAL A 235 10.50 28.46 0.88
C VAL A 235 11.44 28.70 2.06
N LEU A 236 11.31 29.85 2.70
CA LEU A 236 12.07 30.20 3.89
C LEU A 236 11.68 29.25 5.03
N GLY A 237 12.66 28.56 5.61
CA GLY A 237 12.53 27.63 6.73
C GLY A 237 12.71 28.28 8.09
N ALA A 238 13.21 27.54 9.07
CA ALA A 238 13.54 28.07 10.39
C ALA A 238 14.78 28.98 10.35
N VAL A 239 14.78 30.01 11.20
CA VAL A 239 15.96 30.83 11.51
C VAL A 239 16.67 30.23 12.72
N THR A 240 17.95 29.96 12.59
CA THR A 240 18.83 29.53 13.69
C THR A 240 19.94 30.55 13.89
N TYR A 241 20.43 30.73 15.11
CA TYR A 241 21.54 31.63 15.39
C TYR A 241 22.83 30.83 15.53
N GLN A 242 23.82 31.15 14.70
CA GLN A 242 25.17 30.61 14.78
C GLN A 242 26.13 31.79 14.96
N ASP A 243 26.90 31.80 16.05
CA ASP A 243 27.81 32.91 16.42
C ASP A 243 27.13 34.30 16.40
N ASN A 244 25.94 34.40 17.01
CA ASN A 244 25.09 35.60 17.03
C ASN A 244 24.65 36.13 15.64
N LYS A 245 24.83 35.36 14.56
CA LYS A 245 24.33 35.68 13.23
C LYS A 245 23.10 34.85 12.89
N PRO A 246 22.00 35.47 12.39
CA PRO A 246 20.85 34.73 11.94
C PRO A 246 21.19 33.97 10.65
N VAL A 247 21.00 32.65 10.68
CA VAL A 247 21.12 31.75 9.54
C VAL A 247 19.71 31.27 9.19
N GLN A 248 19.26 31.59 7.99
CA GLN A 248 17.95 31.23 7.47
C GLN A 248 18.07 29.91 6.69
N SER A 249 17.38 28.86 7.15
CA SER A 249 17.29 27.62 6.35
C SER A 249 16.34 27.81 5.16
N VAL A 250 16.57 27.05 4.09
CA VAL A 250 15.69 26.98 2.91
C VAL A 250 15.15 25.56 2.84
N THR A 251 13.83 25.43 2.73
CA THR A 251 13.17 24.13 2.51
C THR A 251 12.51 24.15 1.14
N TYR A 252 12.57 23.04 0.43
CA TYR A 252 11.89 22.93 -0.85
C TYR A 252 10.49 22.33 -0.70
N ARG A 253 9.54 22.85 -1.47
CA ARG A 253 8.13 22.42 -1.45
C ARG A 253 7.65 22.16 -2.87
N ASN A 254 7.12 20.96 -3.10
CA ASN A 254 6.57 20.56 -4.39
C ASN A 254 5.18 21.16 -4.61
N SER A 255 4.94 21.68 -5.81
CA SER A 255 3.62 21.99 -6.32
C SER A 255 3.46 21.43 -7.72
N GLY A 256 2.22 21.23 -8.15
CA GLY A 256 1.88 20.68 -9.46
C GLY A 256 0.71 19.72 -9.39
N ALA A 257 0.62 18.86 -10.40
CA ALA A 257 -0.35 17.77 -10.47
C ALA A 257 0.32 16.48 -9.99
N ILE A 258 -0.17 15.93 -8.88
CA ILE A 258 0.29 14.66 -8.31
C ILE A 258 -0.90 13.71 -8.33
N PHE A 259 -0.72 12.55 -8.92
CA PHE A 259 -1.72 11.49 -8.98
C PHE A 259 -1.09 10.20 -8.46
N THR A 260 -1.64 9.67 -7.37
CA THR A 260 -1.20 8.43 -6.76
C THR A 260 -2.36 7.45 -6.76
N VAL A 261 -2.09 6.21 -7.14
CA VAL A 261 -3.07 5.13 -7.06
C VAL A 261 -2.43 3.87 -6.51
N LYS A 262 -3.17 3.19 -5.63
CA LYS A 262 -2.84 1.86 -5.15
C LYS A 262 -4.02 0.93 -5.41
N PRO A 263 -3.94 0.07 -6.43
CA PRO A 263 -5.00 -0.87 -6.72
C PRO A 263 -4.91 -2.13 -5.86
N PHE A 264 -6.06 -2.75 -5.59
CA PHE A 264 -6.17 -4.12 -5.17
C PHE A 264 -7.20 -4.83 -6.05
N ILE A 265 -6.74 -5.79 -6.83
CA ILE A 265 -7.51 -6.44 -7.87
C ILE A 265 -8.06 -7.78 -7.35
N TYR A 266 -9.39 -7.92 -7.35
CA TYR A 266 -10.11 -9.17 -7.06
C TYR A 266 -10.61 -9.81 -8.36
N ASN A 267 -11.41 -10.87 -8.29
CA ASN A 267 -11.99 -11.50 -9.47
C ASN A 267 -12.92 -10.55 -10.25
N ASP A 268 -13.90 -9.95 -9.56
CA ASP A 268 -14.95 -9.16 -10.23
C ASP A 268 -14.76 -7.64 -10.11
N VAL A 269 -14.01 -7.20 -9.09
CA VAL A 269 -13.87 -5.79 -8.73
C VAL A 269 -12.41 -5.38 -8.56
N ILE A 270 -12.16 -4.10 -8.70
CA ILE A 270 -10.89 -3.42 -8.47
C ILE A 270 -11.13 -2.39 -7.39
N ASN A 271 -10.48 -2.56 -6.24
CA ASN A 271 -10.43 -1.52 -5.22
C ASN A 271 -9.29 -0.56 -5.54
N LEU A 272 -9.51 0.73 -5.40
CA LEU A 272 -8.51 1.76 -5.68
C LEU A 272 -8.45 2.71 -4.50
N ASP A 273 -7.27 2.85 -3.91
CA ASP A 273 -6.94 4.01 -3.08
C ASP A 273 -6.38 5.08 -4.01
N ILE A 274 -7.03 6.25 -4.07
CA ILE A 274 -6.70 7.32 -5.00
C ILE A 274 -6.36 8.58 -4.20
N GLU A 275 -5.26 9.22 -4.57
CA GLU A 275 -4.87 10.53 -4.08
C GLU A 275 -4.52 11.43 -5.27
N GLN A 276 -5.35 12.45 -5.51
CA GLN A 276 -5.17 13.44 -6.56
C GLN A 276 -4.98 14.81 -5.94
N GLN A 277 -3.79 15.36 -6.11
CA GLN A 277 -3.44 16.71 -5.68
C GLN A 277 -3.18 17.61 -6.89
N LEU A 278 -3.75 18.81 -6.87
CA LEU A 278 -3.40 19.90 -7.76
C LEU A 278 -2.98 21.10 -6.91
N SER A 279 -1.81 21.65 -7.22
CA SER A 279 -1.24 22.73 -6.43
C SER A 279 -0.43 23.70 -7.27
N ASN A 280 -0.43 24.96 -6.86
CA ASN A 280 0.34 26.01 -7.52
C ASN A 280 0.75 27.07 -6.49
N PHE A 281 1.94 27.64 -6.68
CA PHE A 281 2.39 28.77 -5.87
C PHE A 281 1.93 30.09 -6.48
N ILE A 282 1.49 31.02 -5.62
CA ILE A 282 1.18 32.41 -5.97
C ILE A 282 1.95 33.37 -5.06
N LYS A 283 2.09 34.62 -5.49
CA LYS A 283 2.62 35.68 -4.62
C LYS A 283 1.68 35.85 -3.42
N THR A 284 2.26 35.88 -2.21
CA THR A 284 1.50 36.11 -0.99
C THR A 284 0.97 37.55 -0.94
N THR A 285 -0.34 37.70 -0.77
CA THR A 285 -1.01 38.99 -0.58
C THR A 285 -1.36 39.25 0.88
N THR A 286 -1.38 38.20 1.70
CA THR A 286 -1.71 38.23 3.13
C THR A 286 -0.75 37.27 3.85
N GLY A 287 0.30 37.77 4.51
CA GLY A 287 1.24 36.91 5.26
C GLY A 287 2.68 37.38 5.26
N VAL A 288 3.61 36.43 5.45
CA VAL A 288 5.06 36.67 5.53
C VAL A 288 5.57 37.18 4.18
N ASN A 289 6.20 38.36 4.19
CA ASN A 289 6.84 38.94 3.01
C ASN A 289 7.86 37.94 2.39
N ASP A 290 7.96 37.95 1.07
CA ASP A 290 8.93 37.16 0.28
C ASP A 290 8.81 35.62 0.37
N SER A 291 7.72 35.09 0.94
CA SER A 291 7.37 33.66 0.85
C SER A 291 6.16 33.45 -0.05
N PRO A 292 6.13 32.43 -0.93
CA PRO A 292 4.98 32.16 -1.79
C PRO A 292 3.84 31.49 -1.01
N THR A 293 2.59 31.76 -1.40
CA THR A 293 1.42 31.05 -0.89
C THR A 293 1.15 29.83 -1.78
N LEU A 294 1.03 28.65 -1.19
CA LEU A 294 0.66 27.42 -1.90
C LEU A 294 -0.86 27.28 -1.93
N ILE A 295 -1.46 27.39 -3.11
CA ILE A 295 -2.85 26.98 -3.32
C ILE A 295 -2.85 25.47 -3.58
N LYS A 296 -3.63 24.72 -2.81
CA LYS A 296 -3.74 23.26 -2.93
C LYS A 296 -5.20 22.83 -2.99
N ARG A 297 -5.50 21.95 -3.93
CA ARG A 297 -6.73 21.14 -4.01
C ARG A 297 -6.33 19.69 -3.99
N ASP A 298 -7.02 18.90 -3.19
CA ASP A 298 -6.60 17.54 -2.86
C ASP A 298 -7.82 16.67 -2.65
N ILE A 299 -7.83 15.50 -3.27
CA ILE A 299 -8.90 14.50 -3.17
C ILE A 299 -8.23 13.19 -2.80
N LYS A 300 -8.64 12.64 -1.65
CA LYS A 300 -8.23 11.31 -1.19
C LYS A 300 -9.48 10.48 -0.98
N THR A 301 -9.58 9.36 -1.68
CA THR A 301 -10.75 8.48 -1.59
C THR A 301 -10.38 7.03 -1.83
N GLN A 302 -11.28 6.15 -1.40
CA GLN A 302 -11.22 4.73 -1.70
C GLN A 302 -12.51 4.33 -2.40
N VAL A 303 -12.38 3.63 -3.52
CA VAL A 303 -13.52 3.23 -4.35
C VAL A 303 -13.37 1.78 -4.81
N SER A 304 -14.51 1.12 -5.08
CA SER A 304 -14.55 -0.21 -5.68
C SER A 304 -15.26 -0.10 -7.02
N VAL A 305 -14.61 -0.56 -8.09
CA VAL A 305 -15.08 -0.42 -9.47
C VAL A 305 -14.96 -1.72 -10.24
N LYS A 306 -15.83 -1.93 -11.23
CA LYS A 306 -15.67 -3.04 -12.19
C LYS A 306 -14.62 -2.71 -13.25
N ASP A 307 -14.14 -3.75 -13.95
CA ASP A 307 -13.21 -3.57 -15.07
C ASP A 307 -13.81 -2.67 -16.17
N GLY A 308 -13.13 -1.56 -16.47
CA GLY A 308 -13.57 -0.57 -17.46
C GLY A 308 -14.64 0.42 -16.96
N GLU A 309 -15.09 0.32 -15.71
CA GLU A 309 -16.08 1.25 -15.15
C GLU A 309 -15.49 2.66 -14.99
N ILE A 310 -16.30 3.65 -15.36
CA ILE A 310 -15.95 5.06 -15.22
C ILE A 310 -16.57 5.56 -13.92
N ILE A 311 -15.75 6.19 -13.08
CA ILE A 311 -16.18 6.87 -11.87
C ILE A 311 -15.93 8.37 -11.99
N VAL A 312 -16.83 9.14 -11.40
CA VAL A 312 -16.73 10.59 -11.28
C VAL A 312 -16.75 10.91 -9.79
N LEU A 313 -15.63 11.45 -9.33
CA LEU A 313 -15.41 11.92 -7.96
C LEU A 313 -15.60 13.44 -7.97
N GLY A 314 -16.65 13.92 -7.31
CA GLY A 314 -16.87 15.35 -7.12
C GLY A 314 -16.27 15.84 -5.80
N GLY A 315 -15.73 17.06 -5.78
CA GLY A 315 -15.59 17.80 -4.52
C GLY A 315 -14.47 18.82 -4.46
N LEU A 316 -14.82 20.10 -4.66
CA LEU A 316 -14.52 21.25 -3.78
C LEU A 316 -15.08 22.51 -4.46
N ALA A 317 -16.15 23.10 -3.90
CA ALA A 317 -16.70 24.37 -4.40
C ALA A 317 -15.89 25.54 -3.87
N SER A 318 -15.25 26.31 -4.76
CA SER A 318 -14.66 27.61 -4.42
C SER A 318 -15.63 28.69 -4.90
N SER A 319 -16.18 29.49 -3.97
CA SER A 319 -17.02 30.65 -4.31
C SER A 319 -16.19 31.92 -4.36
N LYS A 320 -16.19 32.60 -5.50
CA LYS A 320 -15.71 33.98 -5.61
C LYS A 320 -16.93 34.89 -5.77
N ALA A 321 -17.25 35.65 -4.73
CA ALA A 321 -18.23 36.72 -4.83
C ALA A 321 -17.52 37.99 -5.30
N SER A 322 -17.99 38.59 -6.39
CA SER A 322 -17.54 39.93 -6.81
C SER A 322 -18.68 40.93 -6.65
N TYR A 323 -18.47 41.92 -5.78
CA TYR A 323 -19.40 43.03 -5.62
C TYR A 323 -19.00 44.15 -6.57
N THR A 324 -19.77 44.35 -7.63
CA THR A 324 -19.60 45.53 -8.51
C THR A 324 -20.75 46.49 -8.24
N SER A 325 -20.45 47.63 -7.61
CA SER A 325 -21.39 48.74 -7.51
C SER A 325 -21.11 49.72 -8.65
N THR A 326 -22.03 49.82 -9.61
CA THR A 326 -21.97 50.87 -10.63
C THR A 326 -22.87 52.02 -10.17
N ALA A 327 -22.28 53.07 -9.60
CA ALA A 327 -22.99 54.29 -9.28
C ALA A 327 -22.83 55.31 -10.41
N PHE A 328 -23.91 55.63 -11.13
CA PHE A 328 -23.93 56.78 -12.04
C PHE A 328 -24.15 58.05 -11.23
N SER A 329 -23.16 58.96 -11.23
CA SER A 329 -23.10 60.16 -10.37
C SER A 329 -24.21 61.21 -10.60
N TRP A 330 -25.18 60.99 -11.50
CA TRP A 330 -26.15 62.01 -11.94
C TRP A 330 -27.64 61.63 -11.81
N LEU A 331 -27.99 60.44 -11.30
CA LEU A 331 -29.39 60.02 -11.14
C LEU A 331 -29.77 59.85 -9.65
N PRO A 332 -30.87 60.44 -9.17
CA PRO A 332 -31.40 60.18 -7.84
C PRO A 332 -32.14 58.84 -7.85
N VAL A 333 -31.49 57.81 -7.30
CA VAL A 333 -32.06 56.52 -6.86
C VAL A 333 -32.48 55.54 -7.97
N VAL A 334 -31.51 55.04 -8.74
CA VAL A 334 -31.57 53.66 -9.30
C VAL A 334 -30.21 53.01 -9.04
N SER A 335 -30.13 52.15 -8.03
CA SER A 335 -28.97 51.30 -7.76
C SER A 335 -29.26 49.88 -8.24
N GLY A 336 -28.64 49.50 -9.36
CA GLY A 336 -28.63 48.11 -9.81
C GLY A 336 -27.59 47.32 -9.01
N HIS A 337 -28.02 46.30 -8.29
CA HIS A 337 -27.13 45.35 -7.63
C HIS A 337 -27.09 44.10 -8.51
N THR A 338 -25.90 43.73 -8.99
CA THR A 338 -25.69 42.45 -9.67
C THR A 338 -24.76 41.63 -8.78
N ASP A 339 -25.32 40.62 -8.11
CA ASP A 339 -24.55 39.64 -7.35
C ASP A 339 -24.04 38.57 -8.32
N ASP A 340 -22.80 38.73 -8.77
CA ASP A 340 -22.12 37.70 -9.55
C ASP A 340 -21.31 36.80 -8.61
N SER A 341 -21.67 35.52 -8.55
CA SER A 341 -21.04 34.51 -7.70
C SER A 341 -20.58 33.35 -8.56
N ASP A 342 -19.34 33.47 -9.04
CA ASP A 342 -18.69 32.41 -9.76
C ASP A 342 -18.27 31.31 -8.78
N LYS A 343 -18.79 30.10 -9.01
CA LYS A 343 -18.38 28.90 -8.29
C LYS A 343 -17.57 28.00 -9.21
N THR A 344 -16.45 27.53 -8.68
CA THR A 344 -15.56 26.62 -9.38
C THR A 344 -15.51 25.30 -8.62
N ASP A 345 -15.96 24.22 -9.27
CA ASP A 345 -15.86 22.86 -8.76
C ASP A 345 -14.68 22.13 -9.41
N ILE A 346 -14.05 21.24 -8.66
CA ILE A 346 -13.11 20.27 -9.21
C ILE A 346 -13.77 18.91 -9.24
N ILE A 347 -13.67 18.27 -10.41
CA ILE A 347 -14.21 16.95 -10.66
C ILE A 347 -13.12 16.07 -11.23
N VAL A 348 -12.98 14.87 -10.67
CA VAL A 348 -12.02 13.87 -11.12
C VAL A 348 -12.79 12.72 -11.74
N VAL A 349 -12.63 12.52 -13.04
CA VAL A 349 -13.21 11.40 -13.78
C VAL A 349 -12.14 10.36 -13.98
N LEU A 350 -12.35 9.12 -13.55
CA LEU A 350 -11.37 8.05 -13.63
C LEU A 350 -11.99 6.81 -14.29
N GLN A 351 -11.16 6.04 -14.97
CA GLN A 351 -11.46 4.70 -15.44
C GLN A 351 -10.32 3.78 -15.04
N ALA A 352 -10.66 2.61 -14.51
CA ALA A 352 -9.69 1.56 -14.21
C ALA A 352 -9.94 0.38 -15.14
N LYS A 353 -8.89 -0.08 -15.83
CA LYS A 353 -8.96 -1.18 -16.79
C LYS A 353 -7.83 -2.16 -16.55
N ARG A 354 -8.15 -3.45 -16.42
CA ARG A 354 -7.16 -4.53 -16.29
C ARG A 354 -6.26 -4.55 -17.53
N VAL A 355 -4.97 -4.74 -17.29
CA VAL A 355 -4.01 -5.10 -18.34
C VAL A 355 -4.19 -6.59 -18.59
N ARG A 356 -4.41 -6.98 -19.85
CA ARG A 356 -4.64 -8.38 -20.26
C ARG A 356 -3.40 -8.97 -20.88
#